data_AF-A0A1H0M0D0-F1
#
_entry.id   AF-A0A1H0M0D0-F1
#
_cell.length_a   1.000
_cell.length_b   1.000
_cell.length_c   1.000
_cell.angle_alpha   90.00
_cell.angle_beta   90.00
_cell.angle_gamma   90.00
#
_symmetry.space_group_name_H-M   'P 1'
#
loop_
_entity.id
_entity.type
_entity.pdbx_description
1 polymer ?
#
loop_
_entity_poly.entity_id
_entity_poly.type
_entity_poly.pdbx_seq_one_letter_code
_entity_poly.pdbx_strand_id
1 'polypeptide(L)'
;MADDAAALRRLISDIEHQEATLVFPAFGPVDAWRLGCALVARAEAEGAPVAIDIQRGEQRLFHAALTGSSADNDAWIERKCALVRRFGVSSFLFGRRLALAGKTLTEATLLDPAVYAAHGGAFPISVAGAGPIGTVAVSGLPQADDHRMVVEGLTAVLG
;
A
#
# COMPACT_ATOMS: atom_id res chain seq x y z
N MET A 1 17.90 -18.73 -10.27
CA MET A 1 17.00 -19.55 -9.40
C MET A 1 17.31 -19.40 -7.91
N ALA A 2 18.46 -19.87 -7.41
CA ALA A 2 18.80 -19.71 -5.98
C ALA A 2 19.04 -18.24 -5.59
N ASP A 3 19.71 -17.48 -6.45
CA ASP A 3 20.01 -16.07 -6.22
C ASP A 3 18.76 -15.18 -6.27
N ASP A 4 17.83 -15.46 -7.21
CA ASP A 4 16.54 -14.77 -7.30
C ASP A 4 15.68 -15.00 -6.04
N ALA A 5 15.68 -16.23 -5.51
CA ALA A 5 14.97 -16.54 -4.28
C ALA A 5 15.62 -15.88 -3.04
N ALA A 6 16.94 -15.68 -3.04
CA ALA A 6 17.63 -14.94 -1.99
C ALA A 6 17.31 -13.44 -2.07
N ALA A 7 17.31 -12.85 -3.27
CA ALA A 7 16.91 -11.46 -3.50
C ALA A 7 15.45 -11.21 -3.08
N LEU A 8 14.54 -12.12 -3.42
CA LEU A 8 13.14 -12.01 -3.02
C LEU A 8 12.95 -12.09 -1.50
N ARG A 9 13.69 -12.95 -0.79
CA ARG A 9 13.66 -13.01 0.68
C ARG A 9 14.19 -11.72 1.32
N ARG A 10 15.25 -11.13 0.77
CA ARG A 10 15.75 -9.82 1.23
C ARG A 10 14.69 -8.73 1.06
N LEU A 11 14.09 -8.64 -0.13
CA LEU A 11 13.00 -7.69 -0.39
C LEU A 11 11.82 -7.88 0.59
N ILE A 12 11.42 -9.11 0.87
CA ILE A 12 10.37 -9.40 1.85
C ILE A 12 10.76 -8.88 3.23
N SER A 13 11.99 -9.14 3.68
CA SER A 13 12.51 -8.64 4.96
C SER A 13 12.53 -7.12 5.03
N ASP A 14 12.87 -6.45 3.93
CA ASP A 14 12.89 -4.97 3.87
C ASP A 14 11.47 -4.40 4.02
N ILE A 15 10.48 -5.02 3.36
CA ILE A 15 9.07 -4.59 3.46
C ILE A 15 8.52 -4.87 4.87
N GLU A 16 8.87 -6.01 5.47
CA GLU A 16 8.50 -6.32 6.86
C GLU A 16 9.09 -5.30 7.84
N HIS A 17 10.32 -4.85 7.60
CA HIS A 17 10.92 -3.78 8.39
C HIS A 17 10.18 -2.44 8.21
N GLN A 18 9.79 -2.07 6.99
CA GLN A 18 8.98 -0.88 6.72
C GLN A 18 7.64 -0.93 7.47
N GLU A 19 6.93 -2.07 7.45
CA GLU A 19 5.65 -2.25 8.16
C GLU A 19 5.82 -2.17 9.68
N ALA A 20 6.95 -2.63 10.22
CA ALA A 20 7.23 -2.60 11.64
C ALA A 20 7.64 -1.20 12.16
N THR A 21 8.24 -0.35 11.32
CA THR A 21 8.76 0.97 11.73
C THR A 21 7.82 2.12 11.38
N LEU A 22 7.05 2.02 10.29
CA LEU A 22 6.11 3.06 9.86
C LEU A 22 4.79 2.97 10.64
N VAL A 23 4.86 3.27 11.94
CA VAL A 23 3.75 3.20 12.89
C VAL A 23 3.47 4.58 13.47
N PHE A 24 2.22 5.03 13.37
CA PHE A 24 1.78 6.30 13.92
C PHE A 24 1.63 6.24 15.45
N PRO A 25 2.02 7.30 16.19
CA PRO A 25 1.68 7.40 17.61
C PRO A 25 0.17 7.65 17.81
N ALA A 26 -0.45 8.36 16.88
CA ALA A 26 -1.89 8.59 16.77
C ALA A 26 -2.24 8.91 15.31
N PHE A 27 -3.48 8.66 14.89
CA PHE A 27 -3.90 8.92 13.52
C PHE A 27 -5.34 9.43 13.43
N GLY A 28 -5.49 10.66 12.93
CA GLY A 28 -6.77 11.31 12.69
C GLY A 28 -6.89 11.92 11.28
N PRO A 29 -8.01 12.60 11.00
CA PRO A 29 -8.26 13.22 9.69
C PRO A 29 -7.17 14.22 9.26
N VAL A 30 -6.57 14.96 10.20
CA VAL A 30 -5.48 15.91 9.91
C VAL A 30 -4.21 15.18 9.47
N ASP A 31 -3.91 14.03 10.08
CA ASP A 31 -2.74 13.22 9.69
C ASP A 31 -2.96 12.58 8.31
N ALA A 32 -4.17 12.09 8.04
CA ALA A 32 -4.56 11.61 6.71
C ALA A 32 -4.44 12.72 5.66
N TRP A 33 -4.89 13.94 5.96
CA TRP A 33 -4.72 15.09 5.07
C TRP A 33 -3.25 15.41 4.79
N ARG A 34 -2.41 15.45 5.84
CA ARG A 34 -0.96 15.72 5.69
C ARG A 34 -0.25 14.66 4.86
N LEU A 35 -0.53 13.38 5.13
CA LEU A 35 0.00 12.27 4.36
C LEU A 35 -0.47 12.34 2.89
N GLY A 36 -1.75 12.62 2.67
CA GLY A 36 -2.32 12.82 1.34
C GLY A 36 -1.62 13.95 0.58
N CYS A 37 -1.44 15.13 1.19
CA CYS A 37 -0.72 16.24 0.59
C CYS A 37 0.74 15.91 0.28
N ALA A 38 1.43 15.19 1.16
CA ALA A 38 2.82 14.77 0.93
C ALA A 38 2.92 13.83 -0.29
N LEU A 39 1.98 12.89 -0.43
CA LEU A 39 1.91 11.98 -1.58
C LEU A 39 1.57 12.72 -2.88
N VAL A 40 0.62 13.66 -2.84
CA VAL A 40 0.27 14.49 -4.01
C VAL A 40 1.47 15.32 -4.46
N ALA A 41 2.12 16.05 -3.55
CA ALA A 41 3.27 16.87 -3.88
C ALA A 41 4.41 16.05 -4.50
N ARG A 42 4.62 14.83 -3.98
CA ARG A 42 5.59 13.90 -4.53
C ARG A 42 5.19 13.43 -5.93
N ALA A 43 3.95 12.98 -6.11
CA ALA A 43 3.48 12.48 -7.39
C ALA A 43 3.48 13.58 -8.46
N GLU A 44 3.16 14.83 -8.11
CA GLU A 44 3.30 15.99 -9.01
C GLU A 44 4.77 16.24 -9.39
N ALA A 45 5.69 16.19 -8.42
CA ALA A 45 7.12 16.35 -8.69
C ALA A 45 7.70 15.25 -9.59
N GLU A 46 7.17 14.02 -9.48
CA GLU A 46 7.55 12.88 -10.33
C GLU A 46 6.77 12.84 -11.67
N GLY A 47 5.75 13.70 -11.87
CA GLY A 47 4.86 13.63 -13.03
C GLY A 47 4.06 12.32 -13.10
N ALA A 48 3.78 11.71 -11.95
CA ALA A 48 3.21 10.38 -11.84
C ALA A 48 1.66 10.39 -12.04
N PRO A 49 1.11 9.59 -12.98
CA PRO A 49 -0.32 9.55 -13.27
C PRO A 49 -1.08 8.63 -12.30
N VAL A 50 -1.10 8.99 -11.01
CA VAL A 50 -1.62 8.13 -9.94
C VAL A 50 -2.93 8.62 -9.34
N ALA A 51 -3.72 7.69 -8.81
CA ALA A 51 -4.73 7.97 -7.79
C ALA A 51 -4.18 7.64 -6.40
N ILE A 52 -4.59 8.41 -5.40
CA ILE A 52 -4.20 8.27 -3.99
C ILE A 52 -5.47 8.15 -3.14
N ASP A 53 -5.47 7.28 -2.13
CA ASP A 53 -6.58 7.08 -1.21
C ASP A 53 -6.08 6.78 0.21
N ILE A 54 -6.75 7.34 1.22
CA ILE A 54 -6.48 7.05 2.64
C ILE A 54 -7.80 6.80 3.37
N GLN A 55 -7.88 5.65 4.03
CA GLN A 55 -9.07 5.19 4.75
C GLN A 55 -8.73 4.85 6.20
N ARG A 56 -9.67 5.09 7.11
CA ARG A 56 -9.67 4.58 8.49
C ARG A 56 -10.95 3.79 8.72
N GLY A 57 -10.82 2.48 8.92
CA GLY A 57 -11.96 1.56 8.83
C GLY A 57 -12.64 1.67 7.46
N GLU A 58 -13.92 2.01 7.46
CA GLU A 58 -14.73 2.22 6.26
C GLU A 58 -14.73 3.67 5.75
N GLN A 59 -14.23 4.62 6.55
CA GLN A 59 -14.27 6.03 6.22
C GLN A 59 -13.08 6.43 5.35
N ARG A 60 -13.35 6.94 4.15
CA ARG A 60 -12.38 7.65 3.31
C ARG A 60 -12.09 9.03 3.87
N LEU A 61 -10.84 9.25 4.27
CA LEU A 61 -10.36 10.51 4.86
C LEU A 61 -9.68 11.41 3.83
N PHE A 62 -9.12 10.83 2.78
CA PHE A 62 -8.45 11.55 1.70
C PHE A 62 -8.59 10.77 0.38
N HIS A 63 -8.77 11.49 -0.72
CA HIS A 63 -8.62 10.94 -2.06
C HIS A 63 -8.21 12.04 -3.05
N ALA A 64 -7.30 11.71 -3.95
CA ALA A 64 -6.86 12.57 -5.03
C ALA A 64 -6.62 11.74 -6.30
N ALA A 65 -7.18 12.20 -7.42
CA ALA A 65 -6.85 11.70 -8.75
C ALA A 65 -5.95 12.73 -9.44
N LEU A 66 -4.74 12.35 -9.83
CA LEU A 66 -3.81 13.24 -10.54
C LEU A 66 -3.97 13.09 -12.05
N THR A 67 -3.49 14.11 -12.78
CA THR A 67 -3.51 14.14 -14.25
C THR A 67 -2.95 12.85 -14.84
N GLY A 68 -3.74 12.18 -15.69
CA GLY A 68 -3.37 10.91 -16.33
C GLY A 68 -3.85 9.66 -15.60
N SER A 69 -4.35 9.77 -14.37
CA SER A 69 -5.08 8.68 -13.71
C SER A 69 -6.50 8.51 -14.26
N SER A 70 -7.15 7.39 -13.94
CA SER A 70 -8.45 6.98 -14.46
C SER A 70 -9.25 6.22 -13.41
N ALA A 71 -10.53 5.97 -13.70
CA ALA A 71 -11.40 5.17 -12.81
C ALA A 71 -10.90 3.73 -12.58
N ASP A 72 -10.07 3.17 -13.48
CA ASP A 72 -9.44 1.86 -13.23
C ASP A 72 -8.48 1.92 -12.03
N ASN A 73 -7.80 3.06 -11.83
CA ASN A 73 -6.92 3.27 -10.69
C ASN A 73 -7.69 3.17 -9.36
N ASP A 74 -8.92 3.69 -9.31
CA ASP A 74 -9.80 3.60 -8.14
C ASP A 74 -10.22 2.15 -7.86
N ALA A 75 -10.56 1.39 -8.92
CA ALA A 75 -10.89 -0.03 -8.78
C ALA A 75 -9.69 -0.84 -8.26
N TRP A 76 -8.47 -0.53 -8.71
CA TRP A 76 -7.24 -1.10 -8.18
C TRP A 76 -6.99 -0.72 -6.72
N ILE A 77 -7.23 0.53 -6.33
CA ILE A 77 -7.15 0.99 -4.94
C ILE A 77 -8.07 0.16 -4.06
N GLU A 78 -9.35 0.02 -4.42
CA GLU A 78 -10.31 -0.74 -3.61
C GLU A 78 -9.88 -2.20 -3.42
N ARG A 79 -9.40 -2.86 -4.49
CA ARG A 79 -8.94 -4.26 -4.42
C ARG A 79 -7.68 -4.43 -3.56
N LYS A 80 -6.73 -3.49 -3.66
CA LYS A 80 -5.51 -3.50 -2.84
C LYS A 80 -5.84 -3.22 -1.37
N CYS A 81 -6.66 -2.21 -1.09
CA CYS A 81 -7.11 -1.85 0.26
C CYS A 81 -7.94 -2.97 0.91
N ALA A 82 -8.80 -3.66 0.17
CA ALA A 82 -9.56 -4.81 0.68
C ALA A 82 -8.63 -5.92 1.19
N LEU A 83 -7.53 -6.19 0.49
CA LEU A 83 -6.53 -7.17 0.93
C LEU A 83 -5.81 -6.70 2.19
N VAL A 84 -5.32 -5.45 2.22
CA VAL A 84 -4.64 -4.89 3.39
C VAL A 84 -5.54 -4.89 4.63
N ARG A 85 -6.81 -4.47 4.49
CA ARG A 85 -7.81 -4.51 5.58
C ARG A 85 -8.00 -5.92 6.13
N ARG A 86 -8.00 -6.94 5.27
CA ARG A 86 -8.26 -8.33 5.67
C ARG A 86 -7.06 -8.98 6.34
N PHE A 87 -5.85 -8.72 5.87
CA PHE A 87 -4.64 -9.44 6.29
C PHE A 87 -3.70 -8.61 7.16
N GLY A 88 -3.90 -7.30 7.28
CA GLY A 88 -3.10 -6.41 8.11
C GLY A 88 -1.67 -6.18 7.62
N VAL A 89 -1.34 -6.57 6.39
CA VAL A 89 -0.03 -6.41 5.75
C VAL A 89 -0.18 -5.70 4.42
N SER A 90 0.87 -5.04 3.94
CA SER A 90 0.86 -4.36 2.64
C SER A 90 0.54 -5.34 1.51
N SER A 91 -0.14 -4.84 0.48
CA SER A 91 -0.50 -5.64 -0.68
C SER A 91 0.73 -6.13 -1.43
N PHE A 92 1.85 -5.39 -1.36
CA PHE A 92 3.12 -5.81 -1.92
C PHE A 92 3.77 -6.95 -1.13
N LEU A 93 3.84 -6.86 0.21
CA LEU A 93 4.38 -7.92 1.05
C LEU A 93 3.64 -9.24 0.80
N PHE A 94 2.30 -9.18 0.78
CA PHE A 94 1.48 -10.36 0.50
C PHE A 94 1.81 -10.95 -0.87
N GLY A 95 1.86 -10.10 -1.91
CA GLY A 95 2.22 -10.51 -3.27
C GLY A 95 3.62 -11.12 -3.38
N ARG A 96 4.61 -10.57 -2.66
CA ARG A 96 5.98 -11.12 -2.64
C ARG A 96 6.06 -12.45 -1.92
N ARG A 97 5.31 -12.65 -0.82
CA ARG A 97 5.18 -13.93 -0.13
C ARG A 97 4.51 -14.99 -1.01
N LEU A 98 3.47 -14.62 -1.76
CA LEU A 98 2.85 -15.49 -2.77
C LEU A 98 3.85 -15.92 -3.85
N ALA A 99 4.60 -14.96 -4.39
CA ALA A 99 5.64 -15.23 -5.39
C ALA A 99 6.72 -16.17 -4.85
N LEU A 100 7.18 -15.98 -3.61
CA LEU A 100 8.16 -16.87 -2.97
C LEU A 100 7.61 -18.28 -2.76
N ALA A 101 6.32 -18.41 -2.46
CA ALA A 101 5.63 -19.68 -2.30
C ALA A 101 5.24 -20.35 -3.62
N GLY A 102 5.41 -19.66 -4.77
CA GLY A 102 4.96 -20.14 -6.07
C GLY A 102 3.45 -20.33 -6.16
N LYS A 103 2.66 -19.49 -5.46
CA LYS A 103 1.20 -19.57 -5.40
C LYS A 103 0.53 -18.31 -5.94
N THR A 104 -0.65 -18.47 -6.50
CA THR A 104 -1.58 -17.38 -6.77
C THR A 104 -2.37 -16.99 -5.52
N LEU A 105 -3.04 -15.83 -5.56
CA LEU A 105 -3.92 -15.38 -4.48
C LEU A 105 -5.03 -16.40 -4.21
N THR A 106 -5.69 -16.89 -5.25
CA THR A 106 -6.80 -17.85 -5.15
C THR A 106 -6.35 -19.18 -4.57
N GLU A 107 -5.21 -19.72 -5.01
CA GLU A 107 -4.66 -20.98 -4.44
C GLU A 107 -4.29 -20.86 -2.96
N ALA A 108 -3.81 -19.69 -2.53
CA ALA A 108 -3.39 -19.47 -1.16
C ALA A 108 -4.55 -19.11 -0.20
N THR A 109 -5.63 -18.50 -0.70
CA THR A 109 -6.64 -17.84 0.15
C THR A 109 -8.09 -18.10 -0.22
N LEU A 110 -8.36 -18.70 -1.39
CA LEU A 110 -9.69 -18.87 -1.98
C LEU A 110 -10.44 -17.54 -2.26
N LEU A 111 -9.73 -16.41 -2.26
CA LEU A 111 -10.33 -15.11 -2.53
C LEU A 111 -10.49 -14.85 -4.02
N ASP A 112 -11.57 -14.13 -4.32
CA ASP A 112 -11.87 -13.64 -5.66
C ASP A 112 -10.88 -12.51 -6.04
N PRO A 113 -10.07 -12.68 -7.09
CA PRO A 113 -9.17 -11.66 -7.58
C PRO A 113 -9.90 -10.39 -8.05
N ALA A 114 -11.19 -10.44 -8.38
CA ALA A 114 -11.98 -9.26 -8.71
C ALA A 114 -12.19 -8.33 -7.50
N VAL A 115 -12.14 -8.88 -6.28
CA VAL A 115 -12.34 -8.13 -5.02
C VAL A 115 -11.01 -7.85 -4.31
N TYR A 116 -10.00 -8.70 -4.50
CA TYR A 116 -8.73 -8.60 -3.77
C TYR A 116 -7.54 -8.58 -4.74
N ALA A 117 -6.57 -7.71 -4.48
CA ALA A 117 -5.35 -7.62 -5.28
C ALA A 117 -4.08 -7.62 -4.42
N ALA A 118 -3.21 -8.63 -4.64
CA ALA A 118 -1.88 -8.74 -4.03
C ALA A 118 -0.80 -8.05 -4.88
N HIS A 119 -1.11 -6.83 -5.35
CA HIS A 119 -0.20 -5.98 -6.12
C HIS A 119 0.17 -4.78 -5.27
N GLY A 120 1.43 -4.35 -5.32
CA GLY A 120 1.92 -3.23 -4.52
C GLY A 120 1.16 -1.91 -4.72
N GLY A 121 1.25 -1.05 -3.71
CA GLY A 121 0.55 0.23 -3.69
C GLY A 121 -0.55 0.36 -2.64
N ALA A 122 -0.76 -0.59 -1.74
CA ALA A 122 -1.54 -0.35 -0.52
C ALA A 122 -0.77 -0.82 0.72
N PHE A 123 -0.84 -0.03 1.78
CA PHE A 123 -0.06 -0.20 3.00
C PHE A 123 -0.94 0.05 4.24
N PRO A 124 -0.77 -0.73 5.33
CA PRO A 124 -1.57 -0.55 6.54
C PRO A 124 -1.21 0.76 7.25
N ILE A 125 -2.21 1.57 7.58
CA ILE A 125 -2.05 2.64 8.57
C ILE A 125 -2.16 2.01 9.96
N SER A 126 -1.03 1.91 10.66
CA SER A 126 -0.94 1.31 11.99
C SER A 126 -0.74 2.36 13.07
N VAL A 127 -1.37 2.15 14.23
CA VAL A 127 -1.18 3.00 15.43
C VAL A 127 -0.55 2.19 16.56
N ALA A 128 0.43 2.77 17.25
CA ALA A 128 1.14 2.14 18.35
C ALA A 128 0.15 1.64 19.44
N GLY A 129 0.24 0.35 19.78
CA GLY A 129 -0.65 -0.30 20.75
C GLY A 129 -2.04 -0.69 20.22
N ALA A 130 -2.47 -0.17 19.06
CA ALA A 130 -3.75 -0.52 18.44
C ALA A 130 -3.61 -1.47 17.24
N GLY A 131 -2.45 -1.45 16.55
CA GLY A 131 -2.24 -2.19 15.31
C GLY A 131 -2.82 -1.47 14.09
N PRO A 132 -3.06 -2.20 12.98
CA PRO A 132 -3.64 -1.64 11.75
C PRO A 132 -5.07 -1.12 11.98
N ILE A 133 -5.32 0.13 11.62
CA ILE A 133 -6.63 0.80 11.76
C ILE A 133 -7.22 1.26 10.41
N GLY A 134 -6.44 1.19 9.34
CA GLY A 134 -6.77 1.80 8.06
C GLY A 134 -5.76 1.46 6.98
N THR A 135 -5.88 2.13 5.84
CA THR A 135 -5.04 1.91 4.66
C THR A 135 -4.67 3.23 4.01
N VAL A 136 -3.47 3.27 3.45
CA VAL A 136 -3.08 4.25 2.44
C VAL A 136 -2.77 3.51 1.15
N ALA A 137 -3.18 4.05 0.01
CA ALA A 137 -2.94 3.46 -1.28
C ALA A 137 -2.58 4.49 -2.35
N VAL A 138 -1.73 4.04 -3.29
CA VAL A 138 -1.35 4.68 -4.54
C VAL A 138 -1.63 3.67 -5.66
N SER A 139 -2.12 4.15 -6.80
CA SER A 139 -2.31 3.31 -7.98
C SER A 139 -2.04 4.07 -9.27
N GLY A 140 -1.08 3.58 -10.07
CA GLY A 140 -0.82 4.09 -11.42
C GLY A 140 0.59 3.81 -11.94
N LEU A 141 1.50 3.34 -11.07
CA LEU A 141 2.87 2.98 -11.40
C LEU A 141 3.06 1.46 -11.40
N PRO A 142 4.23 0.93 -11.84
CA PRO A 142 4.61 -0.44 -11.55
C PRO A 142 4.50 -0.73 -10.04
N GLN A 143 4.10 -1.95 -9.67
CA GLN A 143 3.74 -2.30 -8.30
C GLN A 143 4.80 -1.94 -7.23
N ALA A 144 6.08 -2.01 -7.58
CA ALA A 144 7.18 -1.68 -6.69
C ALA A 144 7.29 -0.17 -6.48
N ASP A 145 7.01 0.62 -7.51
CA ASP A 145 7.01 2.08 -7.47
C ASP A 145 5.79 2.64 -6.75
N ASP A 146 4.60 2.05 -6.94
CA ASP A 146 3.41 2.37 -6.14
C ASP A 146 3.71 2.14 -4.64
N HIS A 147 4.31 1.00 -4.28
CA HIS A 147 4.69 0.69 -2.90
C HIS A 147 5.75 1.66 -2.37
N ARG A 148 6.80 1.93 -3.16
CA ARG A 148 7.87 2.88 -2.83
C ARG A 148 7.29 4.27 -2.52
N MET A 149 6.41 4.79 -3.37
CA MET A 149 5.79 6.10 -3.18
C MET A 149 5.01 6.17 -1.86
N VAL A 150 4.25 5.12 -1.52
CA VAL A 150 3.55 5.04 -0.24
C VAL A 150 4.52 5.06 0.94
N VAL A 151 5.57 4.24 0.89
CA VAL A 151 6.60 4.17 1.95
C VAL A 151 7.30 5.50 2.14
N GLU A 152 7.65 6.19 1.05
CA GLU A 152 8.31 7.49 1.12
C GLU A 152 7.38 8.58 1.65
N GLY A 153 6.08 8.55 1.29
CA GLY A 153 5.08 9.45 1.87
C GLY A 153 4.88 9.24 3.36
N LEU A 154 4.83 7.97 3.80
CA LEU A 154 4.76 7.61 5.22
C LEU A 154 6.02 8.05 5.98
N THR A 155 7.20 7.81 5.42
CA THR A 155 8.49 8.23 6.01
C THR A 155 8.52 9.74 6.19
N ALA A 156 8.10 10.50 5.16
CA ALA A 156 8.10 11.95 5.21
C ALA A 156 7.23 12.56 6.33
N VAL A 157 6.15 11.86 6.76
CA VAL A 157 5.28 12.34 7.84
C VAL A 157 5.60 11.76 9.21
N LEU A 158 6.30 10.63 9.28
CA LEU A 158 6.65 9.95 10.53
C LEU A 158 8.06 10.31 11.05
N GLY A 159 8.96 10.77 10.19
CA GLY A 159 10.34 11.12 10.55
C GLY A 159 11.29 9.96 10.35
#